data_AF-A0A975CEP7-F1
#
_entry.id   AF-A0A975CEP7-F1
#
_cell.length_a   1.000
_cell.length_b   1.000
_cell.length_c   1.000
_cell.angle_alpha   90.00
_cell.angle_beta   90.00
_cell.angle_gamma   90.00
#
_symmetry.space_group_name_H-M   'P 1'
#
loop_
_entity.id
_entity.type
_entity.pdbx_description
1 polymer ?
#
loop_
_entity_poly.entity_id
_entity_poly.type
_entity_poly.pdbx_seq_one_letter_code
_entity_poly.pdbx_strand_id
1 'polypeptide(L)'
;MKIMLNRLPAAIIMVAACALSTSAVAQNDSKRALAAKLAQIQLKADGPAMAEQLTGSAVQPILANWSQRLDETVPPARQKEVRDKLDVELKKFAESTHKAIEAQVGKSAEAALVPVFMEKLSEDEMKTIITYLESPVSAKFQSLGPDATNAWAKRIVDATKSSVESGVKSFDAAAGRIVGTASGGAAPAKK
;
A
#
# COMPACT_ATOMS: atom_id res chain seq x y z
N MET A 1 -22.41 71.84 48.18
CA MET A 1 -22.61 70.37 48.03
C MET A 1 -23.22 70.13 46.65
N LYS A 2 -22.40 69.74 45.66
CA LYS A 2 -22.26 68.36 45.13
C LYS A 2 -23.45 67.96 44.24
N ILE A 3 -23.48 68.38 42.97
CA ILE A 3 -23.01 67.73 41.71
C ILE A 3 -24.21 67.21 40.89
N MET A 4 -24.24 67.62 39.62
CA MET A 4 -25.14 67.23 38.52
C MET A 4 -25.12 65.71 38.24
N LEU A 5 -26.18 65.18 37.62
CA LEU A 5 -25.98 64.17 36.56
C LEU A 5 -27.12 64.12 35.53
N ASN A 6 -26.67 64.21 34.29
CA ASN A 6 -27.36 64.35 33.01
C ASN A 6 -28.10 63.07 32.60
N ARG A 7 -29.26 63.19 31.95
CA ARG A 7 -29.96 62.08 31.27
C ARG A 7 -29.68 62.14 29.77
N LEU A 8 -28.98 61.13 29.24
CA LEU A 8 -28.92 60.82 27.80
C LEU A 8 -29.25 59.33 27.58
N PRO A 9 -29.83 58.97 26.41
CA PRO A 9 -30.41 57.66 26.15
C PRO A 9 -29.34 56.63 25.74
N ALA A 10 -29.41 55.44 26.34
CA ALA A 10 -28.64 54.27 25.94
C ALA A 10 -29.32 53.61 24.73
N ALA A 11 -28.81 53.89 23.54
CA ALA A 11 -29.00 53.05 22.37
C ALA A 11 -27.63 52.85 21.71
N ILE A 12 -27.44 51.67 21.13
CA ILE A 12 -26.24 51.18 20.44
C ILE A 12 -25.25 50.48 21.37
N ILE A 13 -25.29 49.13 21.37
CA ILE A 13 -24.19 48.22 21.00
C ILE A 13 -24.78 46.79 21.07
N MET A 14 -25.20 46.25 19.93
CA MET A 14 -25.41 44.80 19.77
C MET A 14 -25.19 44.38 18.31
N VAL A 15 -24.00 44.66 17.77
CA VAL A 15 -23.50 44.09 16.51
C VAL A 15 -22.01 43.83 16.66
N ALA A 16 -21.63 42.69 17.25
CA ALA A 16 -20.23 42.23 17.24
C ALA A 16 -20.06 40.70 17.37
N ALA A 17 -21.13 39.93 17.56
CA ALA A 17 -21.02 38.48 17.81
C ALA A 17 -21.14 37.58 16.55
N CYS A 18 -21.49 38.13 15.37
CA CYS A 18 -21.69 37.33 14.15
C CYS A 18 -20.44 37.18 13.26
N ALA A 19 -19.31 37.82 13.58
CA ALA A 19 -18.11 37.78 12.73
C ALA A 19 -17.13 36.64 13.09
N LEU A 20 -17.23 36.05 14.27
CA LEU A 20 -16.33 34.97 14.73
C LEU A 20 -16.86 33.57 14.35
N SER A 21 -18.16 33.42 14.11
CA SER A 21 -18.77 32.13 13.78
C SER A 21 -18.52 31.72 12.32
N THR A 22 -18.40 32.68 11.41
CA THR A 22 -18.21 32.44 9.97
C THR A 22 -16.79 31.98 9.63
N SER A 23 -15.77 32.43 10.36
CA SER A 23 -14.37 32.03 10.11
C SER A 23 -14.10 30.58 10.53
N ALA A 24 -14.67 30.13 11.65
CA ALA A 24 -14.51 28.75 12.11
C ALA A 24 -15.21 27.73 11.19
N VAL A 25 -16.37 28.07 10.62
CA VAL A 25 -17.08 27.22 9.65
C VAL A 25 -16.32 27.18 8.32
N ALA A 26 -15.90 28.33 7.80
CA ALA A 26 -15.13 28.40 6.54
C ALA A 26 -13.78 27.66 6.61
N GLN A 27 -13.09 27.71 7.75
CA GLN A 27 -11.86 26.96 7.98
C GLN A 27 -12.10 25.45 8.00
N ASN A 28 -13.21 25.00 8.59
CA ASN A 28 -13.58 23.58 8.62
C ASN A 28 -13.89 23.06 7.21
N ASP A 29 -14.57 23.87 6.39
CA ASP A 29 -14.88 23.54 4.99
C ASP A 29 -13.61 23.45 4.12
N SER A 30 -12.65 24.37 4.28
CA SER A 30 -11.34 24.32 3.59
C SER A 30 -10.57 23.03 3.92
N LYS A 31 -10.43 22.73 5.22
CA LYS A 31 -9.74 21.53 5.69
C LYS A 31 -10.41 20.25 5.21
N ARG A 32 -11.75 20.19 5.20
CA ARG A 32 -12.51 19.06 4.67
C ARG A 32 -12.29 18.87 3.17
N ALA A 33 -12.27 19.95 2.38
CA ALA A 33 -12.03 19.88 0.94
C ALA A 33 -10.62 19.32 0.64
N LEU A 34 -9.60 19.73 1.42
CA LEU A 34 -8.24 19.20 1.30
C LEU A 34 -8.18 17.71 1.70
N ALA A 35 -8.84 17.33 2.79
CA ALA A 35 -8.94 15.93 3.21
C ALA A 35 -9.62 15.06 2.14
N ALA A 36 -10.70 15.56 1.52
CA ALA A 36 -11.37 14.87 0.41
C ALA A 36 -10.45 14.73 -0.80
N LYS A 37 -9.69 15.77 -1.14
CA LYS A 37 -8.70 15.70 -2.21
C LYS A 37 -7.60 14.67 -1.93
N LEU A 38 -7.07 14.62 -0.71
CA LEU A 38 -6.13 13.58 -0.29
C LEU A 38 -6.73 12.17 -0.38
N ALA A 39 -7.98 11.99 0.06
CA ALA A 39 -8.69 10.72 -0.06
C ALA A 39 -8.81 10.26 -1.52
N GLN A 40 -9.08 11.19 -2.45
CA GLN A 40 -9.12 10.91 -3.87
C GLN A 40 -7.74 10.58 -4.46
N ILE A 41 -6.67 11.26 -4.01
CA ILE A 41 -5.30 10.91 -4.41
C ILE A 41 -4.96 9.50 -3.93
N GLN A 42 -5.27 9.16 -2.68
CA GLN A 42 -5.02 7.83 -2.12
C GLN A 42 -5.82 6.75 -2.85
N LEU A 43 -7.10 7.01 -3.10
CA LEU A 43 -7.96 6.10 -3.86
C LEU A 43 -7.38 5.80 -5.26
N LYS A 44 -6.87 6.82 -5.95
CA LYS A 44 -6.26 6.63 -7.28
C LYS A 44 -4.95 5.86 -7.22
N ALA A 45 -4.13 6.08 -6.19
CA ALA A 45 -2.84 5.42 -6.02
C ALA A 45 -3.01 3.94 -5.60
N ASP A 46 -3.84 3.68 -4.60
CA ASP A 46 -3.90 2.39 -3.93
C ASP A 46 -5.15 1.58 -4.25
N GLY A 47 -6.22 2.22 -4.73
CA GLY A 47 -7.53 1.60 -4.96
C GLY A 47 -7.46 0.35 -5.84
N PRO A 48 -6.78 0.39 -7.00
CA PRO A 48 -6.65 -0.79 -7.86
C PRO A 48 -5.94 -1.97 -7.15
N ALA A 49 -4.81 -1.71 -6.49
CA ALA A 49 -4.09 -2.75 -5.76
C ALA A 49 -4.89 -3.31 -4.60
N MET A 50 -5.66 -2.46 -3.90
CA MET A 50 -6.56 -2.87 -2.83
C MET A 50 -7.69 -3.75 -3.34
N ALA A 51 -8.29 -3.40 -4.49
CA ALA A 51 -9.33 -4.21 -5.12
C ALA A 51 -8.80 -5.59 -5.53
N GLU A 52 -7.62 -5.65 -6.13
CA GLU A 52 -6.94 -6.90 -6.49
C GLU A 52 -6.64 -7.76 -5.26
N GLN A 53 -6.06 -7.19 -4.21
CA GLN A 53 -5.72 -7.91 -2.98
C GLN A 53 -6.97 -8.53 -2.32
N LEU A 54 -8.05 -7.74 -2.20
CA LEU A 54 -9.29 -8.19 -1.58
C LEU A 54 -10.00 -9.24 -2.44
N THR A 55 -9.95 -9.09 -3.76
CA THR A 55 -10.49 -10.08 -4.71
C THR A 55 -9.74 -11.39 -4.59
N GLY A 56 -8.40 -11.36 -4.65
CA GLY A 56 -7.56 -12.54 -4.47
C GLY A 56 -7.86 -13.25 -3.15
N SER A 57 -7.98 -12.49 -2.06
CA SER A 57 -8.33 -13.04 -0.74
C SER A 57 -9.70 -13.71 -0.70
N ALA A 58 -10.68 -13.18 -1.44
CA ALA A 58 -12.03 -13.76 -1.53
C ALA A 58 -12.08 -15.01 -2.44
N VAL A 59 -11.31 -15.03 -3.52
CA VAL A 59 -11.33 -16.10 -4.53
C VAL A 59 -10.47 -17.30 -4.10
N GLN A 60 -9.34 -17.07 -3.43
CA GLN A 60 -8.36 -18.13 -3.13
C GLN A 60 -8.93 -19.34 -2.37
N PRO A 61 -9.77 -19.18 -1.32
CA PRO A 61 -10.32 -20.34 -0.60
C PRO A 61 -11.25 -21.19 -1.45
N ILE A 62 -11.98 -20.57 -2.38
CA ILE A 62 -12.86 -21.27 -3.32
C ILE A 62 -12.00 -22.10 -4.27
N LEU A 63 -10.92 -21.51 -4.80
CA LEU A 63 -9.96 -22.20 -5.65
C LEU A 63 -9.37 -23.46 -4.99
N ALA A 64 -8.89 -23.32 -3.76
CA ALA A 64 -8.31 -24.43 -3.01
C ALA A 64 -9.32 -25.56 -2.76
N ASN A 65 -10.54 -25.22 -2.34
CA ASN A 65 -11.60 -26.19 -2.03
C ASN A 65 -12.02 -27.01 -3.26
N TRP A 66 -12.21 -26.37 -4.43
CA TRP A 66 -12.63 -27.12 -5.61
C TRP A 66 -11.50 -27.96 -6.21
N SER A 67 -10.24 -27.48 -6.16
CA SER A 67 -9.09 -28.27 -6.63
C SER A 67 -9.01 -29.60 -5.89
N GLN A 68 -9.16 -29.57 -4.56
CA GLN A 68 -9.19 -30.77 -3.73
C GLN A 68 -10.34 -31.70 -4.14
N ARG A 69 -11.57 -31.17 -4.27
CA ARG A 69 -12.74 -31.97 -4.64
C ARG A 69 -12.60 -32.61 -6.02
N LEU A 70 -12.01 -31.92 -6.98
CA LEU A 70 -11.79 -32.44 -8.32
C LEU A 70 -10.89 -33.68 -8.27
N ASP A 71 -9.78 -33.59 -7.55
CA ASP A 71 -8.82 -34.69 -7.44
C ASP A 71 -9.43 -35.90 -6.71
N GLU A 72 -10.34 -35.67 -5.75
CA GLU A 72 -11.03 -36.72 -5.00
C GLU A 72 -12.19 -37.38 -5.78
N THR A 73 -12.93 -36.61 -6.59
CA THR A 73 -14.25 -37.03 -7.11
C THR A 73 -14.32 -37.24 -8.62
N VAL A 74 -13.33 -36.76 -9.40
CA VAL A 74 -13.36 -36.83 -10.87
C VAL A 74 -12.32 -37.80 -11.40
N PRO A 75 -12.72 -38.83 -12.19
CA PRO A 75 -11.79 -39.75 -12.82
C PRO A 75 -10.75 -39.03 -13.69
N PRO A 76 -9.48 -39.49 -13.72
CA PRO A 76 -8.38 -38.80 -14.45
C PRO A 76 -8.70 -38.45 -15.90
N ALA A 77 -9.38 -39.36 -16.62
CA ALA A 77 -9.76 -39.17 -18.02
C ALA A 77 -10.70 -37.97 -18.26
N ARG A 78 -11.44 -37.52 -17.23
CA ARG A 78 -12.38 -36.38 -17.32
C ARG A 78 -11.86 -35.13 -16.63
N GLN A 79 -10.77 -35.20 -15.86
CA GLN A 79 -10.28 -34.07 -15.07
C GLN A 79 -9.99 -32.84 -15.94
N LYS A 80 -9.39 -33.01 -17.12
CA LYS A 80 -9.12 -31.87 -18.02
C LYS A 80 -10.40 -31.16 -18.46
N GLU A 81 -11.40 -31.91 -18.95
CA GLU A 81 -12.68 -31.36 -19.39
C GLU A 81 -13.38 -30.59 -18.25
N VAL A 82 -13.35 -31.15 -17.03
CA VAL A 82 -13.96 -30.52 -15.85
C VAL A 82 -13.17 -29.29 -15.40
N ARG A 83 -11.82 -29.34 -15.39
CA ARG A 83 -10.96 -28.16 -15.10
C ARG A 83 -11.26 -27.02 -16.06
N ASP A 84 -11.27 -27.30 -17.36
CA ASP A 84 -11.51 -26.27 -18.38
C ASP A 84 -12.88 -25.58 -18.18
N LYS A 85 -13.93 -26.34 -17.81
CA LYS A 85 -15.26 -25.78 -17.49
C LYS A 85 -15.27 -24.98 -16.19
N LEU A 86 -14.63 -25.48 -15.14
CA LEU A 86 -14.51 -24.79 -13.85
C LEU A 86 -13.72 -23.49 -13.97
N ASP A 87 -12.68 -23.46 -14.79
CA ASP A 87 -11.88 -22.24 -15.03
C ASP A 87 -12.72 -21.12 -15.65
N VAL A 88 -13.67 -21.43 -16.53
CA VAL A 88 -14.60 -20.44 -17.07
C VAL A 88 -15.49 -19.85 -15.99
N GLU A 89 -16.07 -20.70 -15.13
CA GLU A 89 -16.93 -20.24 -14.03
C GLU A 89 -16.14 -19.49 -12.96
N LEU A 90 -14.90 -19.92 -12.67
CA LEU A 90 -14.00 -19.25 -11.74
C LEU A 90 -13.63 -17.85 -12.24
N LYS A 91 -13.36 -17.69 -13.55
CA LYS A 91 -13.10 -16.37 -14.13
C LYS A 91 -14.30 -15.44 -14.00
N LYS A 92 -15.52 -15.91 -14.33
CA LYS A 92 -16.75 -15.13 -14.14
C LYS A 92 -16.95 -14.73 -12.68
N PHE A 93 -16.74 -15.67 -11.75
CA PHE A 93 -16.83 -15.41 -10.33
C PHE A 93 -15.80 -14.38 -9.87
N ALA A 94 -14.53 -14.53 -10.26
CA ALA A 94 -13.47 -13.59 -9.92
C ALA A 94 -13.74 -12.19 -10.50
N GLU A 95 -14.16 -12.07 -11.75
CA GLU A 95 -14.50 -10.79 -12.39
C GLU A 95 -15.68 -10.09 -11.73
N SER A 96 -16.75 -10.84 -11.40
CA SER A 96 -17.92 -10.28 -10.71
C SER A 96 -17.58 -9.86 -9.28
N THR A 97 -16.77 -10.65 -8.58
CA THR A 97 -16.25 -10.34 -7.25
C THR A 97 -15.37 -9.10 -7.29
N HIS A 98 -14.45 -9.01 -8.26
CA HIS A 98 -13.60 -7.83 -8.46
C HIS A 98 -14.44 -6.57 -8.65
N LYS A 99 -15.41 -6.59 -9.58
CA LYS A 99 -16.29 -5.43 -9.82
C LYS A 99 -17.05 -5.00 -8.58
N ALA A 100 -17.54 -5.95 -7.78
CA ALA A 100 -18.23 -5.64 -6.53
C ALA A 100 -17.30 -4.99 -5.50
N ILE A 101 -16.09 -5.52 -5.35
CA ILE A 101 -15.06 -5.01 -4.44
C ILE A 101 -14.56 -3.64 -4.89
N GLU A 102 -14.18 -3.48 -6.16
CA GLU A 102 -13.72 -2.22 -6.75
C GLU A 102 -14.76 -1.11 -6.56
N ALA A 103 -16.04 -1.40 -6.82
CA ALA A 103 -17.12 -0.45 -6.57
C ALA A 103 -17.19 -0.03 -5.10
N GLN A 104 -16.93 -0.96 -4.16
CA GLN A 104 -16.94 -0.66 -2.73
C GLN A 104 -15.69 0.11 -2.28
N VAL A 105 -14.51 -0.18 -2.85
CA VAL A 105 -13.28 0.59 -2.62
C VAL A 105 -13.52 2.06 -2.99
N GLY A 106 -14.07 2.32 -4.18
CA GLY A 106 -14.41 3.67 -4.61
C GLY A 106 -15.44 4.37 -3.73
N LYS A 107 -16.53 3.68 -3.37
CA LYS A 107 -17.63 4.25 -2.55
C LYS A 107 -17.23 4.53 -1.10
N SER A 108 -16.33 3.74 -0.53
CA SER A 108 -15.99 3.81 0.90
C SER A 108 -14.82 4.75 1.20
N ALA A 109 -14.00 5.08 0.19
CA ALA A 109 -12.76 5.84 0.39
C ALA A 109 -12.97 7.17 1.13
N GLU A 110 -13.91 8.01 0.69
CA GLU A 110 -14.10 9.32 1.32
C GLU A 110 -14.60 9.21 2.76
N ALA A 111 -15.59 8.35 3.00
CA ALA A 111 -16.15 8.13 4.33
C ALA A 111 -15.13 7.53 5.32
N ALA A 112 -14.18 6.72 4.83
CA ALA A 112 -13.13 6.12 5.65
C ALA A 112 -11.94 7.07 5.87
N LEU A 113 -11.48 7.77 4.83
CA LEU A 113 -10.21 8.51 4.85
C LEU A 113 -10.36 9.96 5.34
N VAL A 114 -11.44 10.65 4.96
CA VAL A 114 -11.62 12.08 5.32
C VAL A 114 -11.61 12.31 6.83
N PRO A 115 -12.33 11.53 7.66
CA PRO A 115 -12.29 11.73 9.11
C PRO A 115 -10.87 11.55 9.68
N VAL A 116 -10.12 10.56 9.19
CA VAL A 116 -8.75 10.29 9.61
C VAL A 116 -7.85 11.48 9.28
N PHE A 117 -7.91 12.00 8.06
CA PHE A 117 -7.10 13.16 7.68
C PHE A 117 -7.50 14.41 8.46
N MET A 118 -8.79 14.68 8.62
CA MET A 118 -9.28 15.84 9.37
C MET A 118 -8.85 15.80 10.85
N GLU A 119 -8.76 14.62 11.45
CA GLU A 119 -8.31 14.43 12.82
C GLU A 119 -6.78 14.55 12.95
N LYS A 120 -6.03 13.94 12.03
CA LYS A 120 -4.57 13.74 12.19
C LYS A 120 -3.70 14.79 11.53
N LEU A 121 -4.21 15.54 10.56
CA LEU A 121 -3.43 16.53 9.81
C LEU A 121 -3.99 17.93 10.02
N SER A 122 -3.14 18.93 10.05
CA SER A 122 -3.51 20.34 9.89
C SER A 122 -3.79 20.69 8.43
N GLU A 123 -4.41 21.84 8.20
CA GLU A 123 -4.69 22.33 6.84
C GLU A 123 -3.40 22.52 6.02
N ASP A 124 -2.35 23.08 6.65
CA ASP A 124 -1.08 23.35 5.98
C ASP A 124 -0.27 22.09 5.69
N GLU A 125 -0.35 21.08 6.57
CA GLU A 125 0.20 19.75 6.28
C GLU A 125 -0.51 19.09 5.10
N MET A 126 -1.84 19.15 5.04
CA MET A 126 -2.60 18.61 3.90
C MET A 126 -2.21 19.31 2.60
N LYS A 127 -2.12 20.64 2.59
CA LYS A 127 -1.67 21.40 1.41
C LYS A 127 -0.27 20.97 0.99
N THR A 128 0.66 20.87 1.93
CA THR A 128 2.04 20.46 1.66
C THR A 128 2.09 19.06 1.04
N ILE A 129 1.35 18.11 1.60
CA ILE A 129 1.26 16.74 1.07
C ILE A 129 0.66 16.75 -0.34
N ILE A 130 -0.46 17.45 -0.56
CA ILE A 130 -1.10 17.54 -1.88
C ILE A 130 -0.14 18.12 -2.91
N THR A 131 0.53 19.25 -2.59
CA THR A 131 1.50 19.87 -3.48
C THR A 131 2.65 18.92 -3.82
N TYR A 132 3.13 18.14 -2.85
CA TYR A 132 4.17 17.15 -3.09
C TYR A 132 3.67 15.99 -3.98
N LEU A 133 2.49 15.45 -3.72
CA LEU A 133 1.92 14.32 -4.47
C LEU A 133 1.57 14.68 -5.91
N GLU A 134 1.12 15.91 -6.15
CA GLU A 134 0.79 16.40 -7.50
C GLU A 134 2.00 16.98 -8.24
N SER A 135 3.16 17.09 -7.58
CA SER A 135 4.35 17.69 -8.16
C SER A 135 4.91 16.83 -9.30
N PRO A 136 5.05 17.37 -10.53
CA PRO A 136 5.72 16.66 -11.63
C PRO A 136 7.18 16.32 -11.30
N VAL A 137 7.83 17.12 -10.46
CA VAL A 137 9.20 16.87 -10.01
C VAL A 137 9.24 15.69 -9.04
N SER A 138 8.26 15.57 -8.14
CA SER A 138 8.11 14.40 -7.26
C SER A 138 7.88 13.13 -8.07
N ALA A 139 6.96 13.18 -9.05
CA ALA A 139 6.71 12.06 -9.95
C ALA A 139 7.97 11.65 -10.74
N LYS A 140 8.71 12.62 -11.29
CA LYS A 140 10.00 12.38 -11.97
C LYS A 140 11.03 11.77 -11.03
N PHE A 141 11.12 12.23 -9.78
CA PHE A 141 12.06 11.67 -8.81
C PHE A 141 11.73 10.20 -8.50
N GLN A 142 10.45 9.86 -8.30
CA GLN A 142 10.01 8.49 -8.07
C GLN A 142 10.32 7.58 -9.28
N SER A 143 10.11 8.06 -10.51
CA SER A 143 10.38 7.27 -11.72
C SER A 143 11.87 6.97 -11.93
N LEU A 144 12.76 7.76 -11.33
CA LEU A 144 14.22 7.53 -11.39
C LEU A 144 14.69 6.46 -10.39
N GLY A 145 13.82 6.01 -9.48
CA GLY A 145 14.16 5.05 -8.43
C GLY A 145 14.81 3.76 -8.93
N PRO A 146 14.25 3.06 -9.94
CA PRO A 146 14.85 1.84 -10.49
C PRO A 146 16.26 2.07 -11.06
N ASP A 147 16.47 3.14 -11.82
CA ASP A 147 17.77 3.46 -12.42
C ASP A 147 18.82 3.79 -11.36
N ALA A 148 18.46 4.60 -10.36
CA ALA A 148 19.33 4.92 -9.24
C ALA A 148 19.71 3.66 -8.43
N THR A 149 18.72 2.79 -8.18
CA THR A 149 18.93 1.52 -7.47
C THR A 149 19.85 0.60 -8.25
N ASN A 150 19.67 0.47 -9.57
CA ASN A 150 20.53 -0.32 -10.44
C ASN A 150 21.96 0.19 -10.47
N ALA A 151 22.14 1.52 -10.57
CA ALA A 151 23.46 2.14 -10.54
C ALA A 151 24.17 1.91 -9.19
N TRP A 152 23.45 1.97 -8.07
CA TRP A 152 23.99 1.70 -6.76
C TRP A 152 24.34 0.21 -6.57
N ALA A 153 23.45 -0.70 -6.96
CA ALA A 153 23.67 -2.15 -6.92
C ALA A 153 24.90 -2.55 -7.73
N LYS A 154 25.06 -2.00 -8.94
CA LYS A 154 26.26 -2.23 -9.77
C LYS A 154 27.54 -1.84 -9.03
N ARG A 155 27.56 -0.68 -8.36
CA ARG A 155 28.72 -0.26 -7.56
C ARG A 155 29.03 -1.22 -6.41
N ILE A 156 28.01 -1.72 -5.71
CA ILE A 156 28.19 -2.71 -4.64
C ILE A 156 28.81 -3.99 -5.20
N VAL A 157 28.27 -4.51 -6.30
CA VAL A 157 28.80 -5.71 -6.96
C VAL A 157 30.26 -5.51 -7.38
N ASP A 158 30.55 -4.41 -8.07
CA ASP A 158 31.90 -4.10 -8.55
C ASP A 158 32.90 -3.99 -7.38
N ALA A 159 32.49 -3.40 -6.25
CA ALA A 159 33.33 -3.24 -5.06
C ALA A 159 33.54 -4.54 -4.26
N THR A 160 32.58 -5.47 -4.30
CA THR A 160 32.60 -6.70 -3.47
C THR A 160 33.12 -7.92 -4.22
N LYS A 161 33.16 -7.87 -5.56
CA LYS A 161 33.50 -9.00 -6.44
C LYS A 161 34.75 -9.76 -6.01
N SER A 162 35.87 -9.08 -5.81
CA SER A 162 37.14 -9.73 -5.45
C SER A 162 37.11 -10.43 -4.09
N SER A 163 36.44 -9.81 -3.11
CA SER A 163 36.26 -10.40 -1.78
C SER A 163 35.39 -11.64 -1.83
N VAL A 164 34.30 -11.60 -2.61
CA VAL A 164 33.42 -12.76 -2.81
C VAL A 164 34.17 -13.88 -3.51
N GLU A 165 34.91 -13.59 -4.58
CA GLU A 165 35.74 -14.58 -5.30
C GLU A 165 36.79 -15.22 -4.38
N SER A 166 37.41 -14.44 -3.49
CA SER A 166 38.33 -14.96 -2.46
C SER A 166 37.64 -15.86 -1.45
N GLY A 167 36.43 -15.46 -1.01
CA GLY A 167 35.59 -16.25 -0.13
C GLY A 167 35.20 -17.60 -0.74
N VAL A 168 34.83 -17.62 -2.02
CA VAL A 168 34.50 -18.86 -2.77
C VAL A 168 35.70 -19.81 -2.79
N LYS A 169 36.90 -19.33 -3.16
CA LYS A 169 38.11 -20.16 -3.17
C LYS A 169 38.42 -20.73 -1.78
N SER A 170 38.26 -19.92 -0.74
CA SER A 170 38.49 -20.34 0.65
C SER A 170 37.50 -21.41 1.08
N PHE A 171 36.23 -21.25 0.70
CA PHE A 171 35.19 -22.24 0.93
C PHE A 171 35.47 -23.55 0.20
N ASP A 172 35.80 -23.50 -1.10
CA ASP A 172 36.09 -24.70 -1.90
C ASP A 172 37.27 -25.50 -1.31
N ALA A 173 38.32 -24.82 -0.84
CA ALA A 173 39.45 -25.47 -0.18
C ALA A 173 39.05 -26.12 1.15
N ALA A 174 38.16 -25.50 1.93
CA ALA A 174 37.64 -26.10 3.16
C ALA A 174 36.73 -27.30 2.86
N ALA A 175 35.81 -27.16 1.91
CA ALA A 175 34.90 -28.22 1.48
C ALA A 175 35.66 -29.43 0.93
N GLY A 176 36.66 -29.21 0.06
CA GLY A 176 37.50 -30.28 -0.49
C GLY A 176 38.25 -31.05 0.58
N ARG A 177 38.76 -30.38 1.63
CA ARG A 177 39.38 -31.04 2.78
C ARG A 177 38.38 -31.92 3.53
N ILE A 178 37.20 -31.39 3.85
CA ILE A 178 36.16 -32.13 4.59
C ILE A 178 35.74 -33.38 3.81
N VAL A 179 35.42 -33.25 2.53
CA VAL A 179 35.00 -34.37 1.67
C VAL A 179 36.14 -35.38 1.47
N GLY A 180 37.38 -34.90 1.31
CA GLY A 180 38.57 -35.75 1.20
C GLY A 180 38.84 -36.56 2.48
N THR A 181 38.69 -35.95 3.66
CA THR A 181 38.83 -36.66 4.95
C THR A 181 37.75 -37.72 5.16
N ALA A 182 36.53 -37.51 4.65
CA ALA A 182 35.46 -38.51 4.68
C ALA A 182 35.74 -39.70 3.74
N SER A 183 36.50 -39.48 2.65
CA SER A 183 36.83 -40.53 1.66
C SER A 183 38.08 -41.34 1.99
N GLY A 184 38.96 -40.86 2.88
CA GLY A 184 40.25 -41.49 3.23
C GLY A 184 40.23 -42.49 4.38
N GLY A 185 39.07 -42.78 4.98
CA GLY A 185 38.93 -43.61 6.18
C GLY A 185 38.83 -45.13 5.95
N ALA A 186 38.77 -45.61 4.71
CA ALA A 186 38.75 -47.04 4.42
C ALA A 186 40.18 -47.62 4.41
N ALA A 187 40.70 -47.94 5.60
CA ALA A 187 41.90 -48.78 5.72
C ALA A 187 41.63 -50.17 5.09
N PRO A 188 42.59 -50.78 4.38
CA PRO A 188 42.38 -52.08 3.76
C PRO A 188 42.29 -53.14 4.87
N ALA A 189 41.18 -53.89 4.90
CA ALA A 189 41.05 -55.05 5.76
C ALA A 189 42.15 -56.06 5.40
N LYS A 190 43.08 -56.29 6.34
CA LYS A 190 44.08 -57.36 6.24
C LYS A 190 43.37 -58.72 6.38
N LYS A 191 43.84 -59.63 5.53
CA LYS A 191 43.47 -61.05 5.39
C LYS A 191 43.34 -61.80 6.72
#